data_AF-A0A2D9QUF8-F1
#
_entry.id   AF-A0A2D9QUF8-F1
#
_cell.length_a   1.000
_cell.length_b   1.000
_cell.length_c   1.000
_cell.angle_alpha   90.00
_cell.angle_beta   90.00
_cell.angle_gamma   90.00
#
_symmetry.space_group_name_H-M   'P 1'
#
loop_
_entity.id
_entity.type
_entity.pdbx_description
1 polymer ?
#
loop_
_entity_poly.entity_id
_entity_poly.type
_entity_poly.pdbx_seq_one_letter_code
_entity_poly.pdbx_strand_id
1 'polypeptide(L)' 'MTIAIPLVVHESLEQQIEAMERDGFVYLPDILNPDEVAELRQLSVQLEPSAEALDTDLTLERDGHFQRCINAAFNRDPL' A
#
# COMPACT_ATOMS: atom_id res chain seq x y z
N MET A 1 5.63 -13.45 -20.80
CA MET A 1 5.33 -12.02 -21.05
C MET A 1 4.22 -11.64 -20.10
N THR A 2 4.45 -10.68 -19.21
CA THR A 2 3.40 -10.14 -18.33
C THR A 2 2.52 -9.19 -19.13
N ILE A 3 1.22 -9.45 -19.16
CA ILE A 3 0.25 -8.54 -19.76
C ILE A 3 0.01 -7.44 -18.72
N ALA A 4 0.25 -6.18 -19.09
CA ALA A 4 -0.04 -5.05 -18.22
C ALA A 4 -1.55 -4.94 -18.03
N ILE A 5 -2.00 -4.85 -16.78
CA ILE A 5 -3.41 -4.59 -16.45
C ILE A 5 -3.66 -3.10 -16.70
N PRO A 6 -4.69 -2.73 -17.49
CA PRO A 6 -5.01 -1.32 -17.72
C PRO A 6 -5.49 -0.66 -16.43
N LEU A 7 -5.00 0.55 -16.16
CA LEU A 7 -5.44 1.36 -15.03
C LEU A 7 -6.64 2.19 -15.46
N VAL A 8 -7.83 1.83 -14.95
CA VAL A 8 -9.11 2.47 -15.32
C VAL A 8 -9.59 3.36 -14.18
N VAL A 9 -9.93 4.60 -14.53
CA VAL A 9 -10.48 5.58 -13.58
C VAL A 9 -12.00 5.47 -13.58
N HIS A 10 -12.58 5.37 -12.39
CA HIS A 10 -14.03 5.29 -12.19
C HIS A 10 -14.54 6.56 -11.48
N GLU A 11 -15.57 7.19 -12.06
CA GLU A 11 -16.05 8.52 -11.64
C GLU A 11 -16.97 8.46 -10.41
N SER A 12 -17.63 7.31 -10.17
CA SER A 12 -18.55 7.13 -9.05
C SER A 12 -18.10 6.06 -8.06
N LEU A 13 -18.57 6.17 -6.83
CA LEU A 13 -18.28 5.20 -5.78
C LEU A 13 -18.83 3.80 -6.13
N GLU A 14 -20.00 3.72 -6.73
CA GLU A 14 -20.63 2.46 -7.15
C GLU A 14 -19.75 1.74 -8.17
N GLN A 15 -19.23 2.46 -9.17
CA GLN A 15 -18.31 1.90 -10.15
C GLN A 15 -16.99 1.44 -9.51
N GLN A 16 -16.50 2.16 -8.51
CA GLN A 16 -15.31 1.77 -7.75
C GLN A 16 -15.56 0.49 -6.94
N ILE A 17 -16.72 0.36 -6.29
CA ILE A 17 -17.10 -0.86 -5.56
C ILE A 17 -17.19 -2.05 -6.53
N GLU A 18 -17.86 -1.89 -7.66
CA GLU A 18 -17.95 -2.94 -8.68
C GLU A 18 -16.58 -3.34 -9.24
N ALA A 19 -15.67 -2.38 -9.45
CA ALA A 19 -14.31 -2.66 -9.89
C ALA A 19 -13.51 -3.42 -8.82
N MET A 20 -13.68 -3.08 -7.53
CA MET A 20 -13.08 -3.82 -6.43
C MET A 20 -13.55 -5.28 -6.41
N GLU A 21 -14.85 -5.53 -6.63
CA GLU A 21 -15.41 -6.88 -6.67
C GLU A 21 -14.94 -7.68 -7.89
N ARG A 22 -14.89 -7.04 -9.07
CA ARG A 22 -14.54 -7.69 -10.34
C ARG A 22 -13.04 -7.92 -10.49
N ASP A 23 -12.24 -6.88 -10.24
CA ASP A 23 -10.81 -6.84 -10.57
C ASP A 23 -9.93 -7.01 -9.32
N GLY A 24 -10.51 -6.92 -8.12
CA GLY A 24 -9.78 -7.00 -6.85
C GLY A 24 -9.01 -5.73 -6.49
N PHE A 25 -9.17 -4.64 -7.25
CA PHE A 25 -8.55 -3.35 -6.98
C PHE A 25 -9.34 -2.20 -7.61
N VAL A 26 -9.06 -0.98 -7.14
CA VAL A 26 -9.53 0.27 -7.75
C VAL A 26 -8.32 1.17 -7.97
N TYR A 27 -8.24 1.76 -9.16
CA TYR A 27 -7.23 2.77 -9.45
C TYR A 27 -7.75 4.17 -9.14
N LEU A 28 -7.04 4.88 -8.26
CA LEU A 28 -7.34 6.24 -7.85
C LEU A 28 -6.20 7.17 -8.31
N PRO A 29 -6.35 7.86 -9.45
CA PRO A 29 -5.34 8.80 -9.93
C PRO A 29 -5.32 10.07 -9.08
N ASP A 30 -4.16 10.69 -8.96
CA ASP A 30 -3.99 12.07 -8.46
C ASP A 30 -4.62 12.37 -7.08
N ILE A 31 -4.80 11.35 -6.22
CA ILE A 31 -5.27 11.53 -4.83
C ILE A 31 -4.29 12.38 -4.02
N LEU A 32 -2.99 12.26 -4.31
CA LEU A 32 -1.93 13.06 -3.73
C LEU A 32 -1.25 13.85 -4.83
N ASN A 33 -1.02 15.12 -4.59
CA ASN A 33 -0.22 15.95 -5.48
C ASN A 33 1.29 15.71 -5.29
N PRO A 34 2.15 16.16 -6.23
CA PRO A 34 3.59 15.92 -6.15
C PRO A 34 4.26 16.46 -4.88
N ASP A 35 3.79 17.58 -4.33
CA ASP A 35 4.35 18.20 -3.14
C ASP A 35 3.98 17.38 -1.88
N GLU A 36 2.73 16.91 -1.78
CA GLU A 36 2.28 16.00 -0.72
C GLU A 36 3.06 14.67 -0.75
N VAL A 37 3.30 14.13 -1.95
CA VAL A 37 4.12 12.92 -2.12
C VAL A 37 5.56 13.17 -1.67
N ALA A 38 6.14 14.33 -2.00
CA ALA A 38 7.48 14.70 -1.60
C ALA A 38 7.60 14.86 -0.08
N GLU A 39 6.62 15.50 0.56
CA GLU A 39 6.54 15.66 2.01
C GLU A 39 6.43 14.31 2.72
N LEU A 40 5.49 13.44 2.30
CA LEU A 40 5.33 12.10 2.88
C LEU A 40 6.61 11.26 2.74
N ARG A 41 7.28 11.37 1.58
CA ARG A 41 8.58 10.70 1.37
C ARG A 41 9.62 11.21 2.36
N GLN A 42 9.72 12.52 2.57
CA GLN A 42 10.66 13.09 3.53
C GLN A 42 10.34 12.65 4.96
N LEU A 43 9.08 12.71 5.37
CA LEU A 43 8.64 12.26 6.70
C LEU A 43 8.95 10.78 6.92
N SER A 44 8.72 9.92 5.92
CA SER A 44 9.07 8.49 6.00
C SER A 44 10.56 8.21 6.23
N VAL A 45 11.45 9.15 5.87
CA VAL A 45 12.89 9.04 6.13
C VAL A 45 13.23 9.37 7.59
N GLN A 46 12.46 10.28 8.19
CA GLN A 46 12.69 10.80 9.54
C GLN A 46 12.01 9.98 10.64
N LEU A 47 11.11 9.06 10.26
CA LEU A 47 10.47 8.16 11.22
C LEU A 47 11.50 7.19 11.80
N GLU A 48 11.57 7.18 13.12
CA GLU A 48 12.34 6.19 13.87
C GLU A 48 11.56 4.87 13.94
N PRO A 49 12.23 3.71 13.76
CA PRO A 49 11.57 2.41 13.87
C PRO A 49 10.94 2.23 15.26
N SER A 50 9.68 1.82 15.31
CA SER A 50 9.00 1.47 16.57
C SER A 50 8.86 -0.04 16.69
N ALA A 51 9.52 -0.62 17.70
CA ALA A 51 9.42 -2.04 18.03
C ALA A 51 7.98 -2.46 18.42
N GLU A 52 7.19 -1.53 18.98
CA GLU A 52 5.78 -1.77 19.32
C GLU A 52 4.88 -1.86 18.07
N ALA A 53 5.30 -1.22 16.97
CA ALA A 53 4.58 -1.24 15.70
C ALA A 53 5.08 -2.35 14.76
N LEU A 54 6.09 -3.12 15.16
CA LEU A 54 6.58 -4.26 14.39
C LEU A 54 5.65 -5.45 14.61
N ASP A 55 4.78 -5.72 13.63
CA ASP A 55 3.91 -6.89 13.67
C ASP A 55 4.71 -8.15 13.27
N THR A 56 5.19 -8.87 14.29
CA THR A 56 5.86 -10.18 14.13
C THR A 56 4.91 -11.36 14.24
N ASP A 57 3.62 -11.12 14.55
CA ASP A 57 2.69 -12.20 14.80
C ASP A 57 2.37 -12.97 13.53
N LEU A 58 2.52 -12.34 12.35
CA LEU A 58 2.24 -12.96 11.07
C LEU A 58 3.46 -13.69 10.51
N THR A 59 3.40 -15.03 10.47
CA THR A 59 4.45 -15.87 9.91
C THR A 59 4.04 -16.46 8.56
N LEU A 60 5.00 -16.66 7.65
CA LEU A 60 4.74 -17.31 6.36
C LEU A 60 4.09 -18.69 6.53
N GLU A 61 4.51 -19.42 7.56
CA GLU A 61 4.06 -20.78 7.84
C GLU A 61 2.62 -20.84 8.36
N ARG A 62 2.16 -19.81 9.09
CA ARG A 62 0.82 -19.76 9.67
C ARG A 62 -0.17 -18.98 8.81
N ASP A 63 0.28 -17.89 8.20
CA ASP A 63 -0.59 -16.84 7.64
C ASP A 63 -0.37 -16.60 6.13
N GLY A 64 0.57 -17.32 5.49
CA GLY A 64 0.84 -17.23 4.05
C GLY A 64 1.60 -15.98 3.61
N HIS A 65 1.66 -15.71 2.30
CA HIS A 65 2.37 -14.56 1.71
C HIS A 65 1.66 -13.19 1.92
N PHE A 66 1.01 -13.00 3.08
CA PHE A 66 0.40 -11.73 3.49
C PHE A 66 1.37 -10.81 4.24
N GLN A 67 2.68 -11.09 4.19
CA GLN A 67 3.76 -10.24 4.73
C GLN A 67 3.95 -8.89 4.01
N ARG A 68 2.88 -8.34 3.44
CA ARG A 68 2.74 -6.90 3.21
C ARG A 68 1.86 -6.27 4.29
N CYS A 69 1.85 -6.81 5.49
CA CYS A 69 1.51 -5.96 6.62
C CYS A 69 2.43 -4.74 6.59
N ILE A 70 1.85 -3.63 7.01
CA ILE A 70 2.36 -2.26 6.96
C ILE A 70 3.73 -2.11 7.67
N ASN A 71 4.34 -3.19 8.14
CA ASN A 71 5.71 -3.31 8.62
C ASN A 71 6.74 -2.59 7.73
N ALA A 72 6.59 -2.64 6.40
CA ALA A 72 7.58 -2.04 5.48
C ALA A 72 7.31 -0.57 5.10
N ALA A 73 6.13 0.00 5.39
CA ALA A 73 5.80 1.35 4.93
C ALA A 73 6.40 2.45 5.81
N PHE A 74 6.60 2.17 7.11
CA PHE A 74 7.03 3.18 8.09
C PHE A 74 8.12 2.70 9.08
N ASN A 75 8.30 1.40 9.27
CA ASN A 75 9.42 0.86 10.03
C ASN A 75 10.49 0.42 9.03
N ARG A 76 11.44 1.31 8.73
CA ARG A 76 12.68 0.89 8.06
C ARG A 76 13.38 -0.07 9.00
N ASP A 77 13.60 -1.32 8.56
CA ASP A 77 14.47 -2.24 9.28
C ASP A 77 15.82 -1.53 9.52
N PRO A 78 16.29 -1.38 10.77
CA PRO A 78 17.57 -0.73 11.05
C PRO A 78 18.79 -1.61 10.71
N LEU A 79 18.60 -2.82 10.18
CA LEU A 79 19.66 -3.76 9.79
C LEU A 79 19.89 -3.84 8.27
#